data_AF-A0A0M0WXW3-F1
#
_entry.id   AF-A0A0M0WXW3-F1
#
_cell.length_a   1.000
_cell.length_b   1.000
_cell.length_c   1.000
_cell.angle_alpha   90.00
_cell.angle_beta   90.00
_cell.angle_gamma   90.00
#
_symmetry.space_group_name_H-M   'P 1'
#
loop_
_entity.id
_entity.type
_entity.pdbx_description
1 polymer ?
#
loop_
_entity_poly.entity_id
_entity_poly.type
_entity_poly.pdbx_seq_one_letter_code
_entity_poly.pdbx_strand_id
1 'polypeptide(L)'
;MNFFEFVQKIIRNFFIIFASIIMMITLLRQMFYPDMVFDLKSIYIIMAFSFLSALTGFILYSPNDLSEKKMRIRIIIHFFTLEILLIVLGSAINLVTDPLGVIFLALQIAVIYIIVRLLSWQNDKKDAKKINEKLKTFKKDFGE
;
A
#
# COMPACT_ATOMS: atom_id res chain seq x y z
N MET A 1 5.34 14.92 -10.98
CA MET A 1 4.02 14.39 -10.60
C MET A 1 3.21 15.55 -10.03
N ASN A 2 2.04 15.82 -10.57
CA ASN A 2 1.20 16.92 -10.11
C ASN A 2 0.52 16.55 -8.77
N PHE A 3 0.14 17.55 -7.96
CA PHE A 3 -0.54 17.32 -6.69
C PHE A 3 -1.80 16.46 -6.85
N PHE A 4 -2.58 16.71 -7.90
CA PHE A 4 -3.77 15.92 -8.20
C PHE A 4 -3.46 14.44 -8.48
N GLU A 5 -2.42 14.14 -9.24
CA GLU A 5 -1.97 12.77 -9.51
C GLU A 5 -1.49 12.07 -8.22
N PHE A 6 -0.84 12.83 -7.33
CA PHE A 6 -0.43 12.34 -6.03
C PHE A 6 -1.64 11.96 -5.14
N VAL A 7 -2.64 12.84 -5.05
CA VAL A 7 -3.87 12.57 -4.30
C VAL A 7 -4.62 11.37 -4.89
N GLN A 8 -4.74 11.27 -6.22
CA GLN A 8 -5.32 10.10 -6.87
C GLN A 8 -4.57 8.80 -6.52
N LYS A 9 -3.23 8.85 -6.45
CA LYS A 9 -2.41 7.70 -6.04
C LYS A 9 -2.67 7.31 -4.58
N ILE A 10 -2.81 8.26 -3.67
CA ILE A 10 -3.18 7.99 -2.26
C ILE A 10 -4.56 7.32 -2.20
N ILE A 11 -5.58 7.90 -2.83
CA ILE A 11 -6.96 7.38 -2.80
C ILE A 11 -7.01 5.96 -3.37
N ARG A 12 -6.35 5.72 -4.50
CA ARG A 12 -6.24 4.38 -5.09
C ARG A 12 -5.57 3.39 -4.14
N ASN A 13 -4.44 3.78 -3.54
CA ASN A 13 -3.73 2.91 -2.60
C ASN A 13 -4.58 2.60 -1.36
N PHE A 14 -5.35 3.57 -0.84
CA PHE A 14 -6.30 3.35 0.23
C PHE A 14 -7.30 2.24 -0.10
N PHE A 15 -7.96 2.31 -1.25
CA PHE A 15 -8.93 1.28 -1.66
C PHE A 15 -8.28 -0.09 -1.89
N ILE A 16 -7.06 -0.14 -2.46
CA ILE A 16 -6.33 -1.39 -2.66
C ILE A 16 -5.95 -2.02 -1.32
N ILE A 17 -5.41 -1.24 -0.38
CA ILE A 17 -5.03 -1.73 0.96
C ILE A 17 -6.28 -2.23 1.70
N PHE A 18 -7.34 -1.42 1.72
CA PHE A 18 -8.60 -1.76 2.36
C PHE A 18 -9.20 -3.05 1.79
N ALA A 19 -9.33 -3.16 0.47
CA ALA A 19 -9.86 -4.34 -0.18
C ALA A 19 -9.00 -5.59 0.07
N SER A 20 -7.67 -5.44 0.05
CA SER A 20 -6.74 -6.55 0.30
C SER A 20 -6.87 -7.08 1.72
N ILE A 21 -6.98 -6.19 2.73
CA ILE A 21 -7.16 -6.57 4.12
C ILE A 21 -8.51 -7.27 4.32
N ILE A 22 -9.60 -6.70 3.80
CA ILE A 22 -10.94 -7.29 3.92
C ILE A 22 -10.99 -8.67 3.27
N MET A 23 -10.42 -8.81 2.06
CA MET A 23 -10.36 -10.11 1.36
C MET A 23 -9.54 -11.13 2.16
N MET A 24 -8.37 -10.74 2.65
CA MET A 24 -7.51 -11.62 3.45
C MET A 24 -8.20 -12.07 4.74
N ILE A 25 -8.83 -11.15 5.49
CA ILE A 25 -9.53 -11.51 6.72
C ILE A 25 -10.74 -12.40 6.42
N THR A 26 -11.47 -12.13 5.33
CA THR A 26 -12.60 -12.97 4.90
C THR A 26 -12.14 -14.39 4.62
N LEU A 27 -11.04 -14.57 3.88
CA LEU A 27 -10.46 -15.89 3.58
C LEU A 27 -9.98 -16.60 4.86
N LEU A 28 -9.23 -15.90 5.72
CA LEU A 28 -8.73 -16.47 6.97
C LEU A 28 -9.90 -16.90 7.87
N ARG A 29 -10.93 -16.08 7.99
CA ARG A 29 -12.09 -16.41 8.80
C ARG A 29 -12.85 -17.61 8.25
N GLN A 30 -13.04 -17.68 6.94
CA GLN A 30 -13.68 -18.84 6.30
C GLN A 30 -12.92 -20.14 6.59
N MET A 31 -11.58 -20.09 6.70
CA MET A 31 -10.75 -21.27 6.97
C MET A 31 -10.66 -21.65 8.46
N PHE A 32 -10.55 -20.66 9.35
CA PHE A 32 -10.23 -20.91 10.77
C PHE A 32 -11.40 -20.68 11.73
N TYR A 33 -12.34 -19.79 11.42
CA TYR A 33 -13.43 -19.37 12.30
C TYR A 33 -14.72 -19.06 11.51
N PRO A 34 -15.30 -20.03 10.79
CA PRO A 34 -16.38 -19.79 9.83
C PRO A 34 -17.65 -19.20 10.47
N ASP A 35 -17.92 -19.51 11.74
CA ASP A 35 -19.13 -19.08 12.46
C ASP A 35 -19.00 -17.71 13.15
N MET A 36 -17.81 -17.11 13.13
CA MET A 36 -17.61 -15.79 13.73
C MET A 36 -18.27 -14.74 12.82
N VAL A 37 -19.00 -13.77 13.38
CA VAL A 37 -19.62 -12.65 12.62
C VAL A 37 -18.69 -11.44 12.53
N PHE A 38 -18.59 -10.81 11.36
CA PHE A 38 -17.71 -9.66 11.14
C PHE A 38 -18.34 -8.41 11.75
N ASP A 39 -17.73 -7.85 12.79
CA ASP A 39 -18.28 -6.68 13.46
C ASP A 39 -18.07 -5.41 12.61
N LEU A 40 -19.09 -4.54 12.60
CA LEU A 40 -19.05 -3.24 11.93
C LEU A 40 -17.89 -2.39 12.46
N LYS A 41 -17.62 -2.44 13.77
CA LYS A 41 -16.49 -1.72 14.38
C LYS A 41 -15.15 -2.13 13.75
N SER A 42 -14.95 -3.42 13.47
CA SER A 42 -13.75 -3.93 12.82
C SER A 42 -13.58 -3.36 11.41
N ILE A 43 -14.66 -3.25 10.64
CA ILE A 43 -14.64 -2.61 9.31
C ILE A 43 -14.16 -1.16 9.42
N TYR A 44 -14.72 -0.38 10.34
CA TYR A 44 -14.33 1.02 10.54
C TYR A 44 -12.86 1.18 10.96
N ILE A 45 -12.36 0.30 11.84
CA ILE A 45 -10.94 0.28 12.23
C ILE A 45 -10.04 -0.02 11.04
N ILE A 46 -10.37 -1.05 10.25
CA ILE A 46 -9.60 -1.43 9.05
C ILE A 46 -9.60 -0.29 8.04
N MET A 47 -10.74 0.38 7.85
CA MET A 47 -10.85 1.53 6.97
C MET A 47 -9.96 2.69 7.43
N ALA A 48 -9.99 3.04 8.72
CA ALA A 48 -9.13 4.09 9.27
C ALA A 48 -7.64 3.74 9.14
N PHE A 49 -7.27 2.49 9.45
CA PHE A 49 -5.88 2.03 9.35
C PHE A 49 -5.40 2.04 7.90
N SER A 50 -6.23 1.58 6.96
CA SER A 50 -5.92 1.60 5.52
C SER A 50 -5.70 3.02 5.01
N PHE A 51 -6.49 3.98 5.50
CA PHE A 51 -6.34 5.38 5.15
C PHE A 51 -5.03 5.98 5.69
N LEU A 52 -4.71 5.71 6.97
CA LEU A 52 -3.46 6.13 7.59
C LEU A 52 -2.24 5.52 6.90
N SER A 53 -2.30 4.24 6.53
CA SER A 53 -1.25 3.58 5.74
C SER A 53 -1.10 4.17 4.34
N ALA A 54 -2.19 4.54 3.67
CA ALA A 54 -2.10 5.20 2.38
C ALA A 54 -1.41 6.57 2.49
N LEU A 55 -1.64 7.29 3.61
CA LEU A 55 -1.07 8.60 3.88
C LEU A 55 0.45 8.55 4.10
N THR A 56 0.99 7.47 4.68
CA THR A 56 2.45 7.31 4.81
C THR A 56 3.15 7.29 3.46
N GLY A 57 2.42 7.00 2.37
CA GLY A 57 2.91 7.09 0.99
C GLY A 57 3.51 8.45 0.62
N PHE A 58 3.22 9.52 1.37
CA PHE A 58 3.90 10.82 1.24
C PHE A 58 5.42 10.72 1.40
N ILE A 59 5.94 9.79 2.20
CA ILE A 59 7.39 9.57 2.37
C ILE A 59 8.05 9.17 1.04
N LEU A 60 7.30 8.51 0.16
CA LEU A 60 7.75 8.11 -1.17
C LEU A 60 7.61 9.24 -2.20
N TYR A 61 6.95 10.35 -1.87
CA TYR A 61 6.86 11.49 -2.77
C TYR A 61 8.24 12.14 -2.89
N SER A 62 8.68 12.32 -4.14
CA SER A 62 9.85 13.12 -4.44
C SER A 62 9.62 13.93 -5.72
N PRO A 63 9.76 15.26 -5.66
CA PRO A 63 9.58 16.12 -6.84
C PRO A 63 10.78 16.10 -7.80
N ASN A 64 11.95 15.60 -7.38
CA ASN A 64 13.17 15.60 -8.20
C ASN A 64 13.58 14.17 -8.62
N ASP A 65 14.28 14.04 -9.75
CA ASP A 65 14.88 12.78 -10.19
C ASP A 65 15.90 12.29 -9.16
N LEU A 66 15.51 11.27 -8.40
CA LEU A 66 16.35 10.61 -7.41
C LEU A 66 17.07 9.43 -8.04
N SER A 67 18.37 9.33 -7.77
CA SER A 67 19.14 8.11 -8.02
C SER A 67 18.46 6.90 -7.36
N GLU A 68 18.50 5.74 -8.04
CA GLU A 68 17.90 4.49 -7.57
C GLU A 68 18.27 4.14 -6.11
N LYS A 69 19.50 4.42 -5.70
CA LYS A 69 19.97 4.15 -4.33
C LYS A 69 19.17 4.95 -3.28
N LYS A 70 18.87 6.22 -3.56
CA LYS A 70 18.07 7.09 -2.67
C LYS A 70 16.60 6.63 -2.62
N MET A 71 16.08 6.16 -3.75
CA MET A 71 14.73 5.60 -3.81
C MET A 71 14.61 4.30 -2.99
N ARG A 72 15.61 3.40 -3.05
CA ARG A 72 15.64 2.18 -2.22
C ARG A 72 15.61 2.49 -0.72
N ILE A 73 16.39 3.47 -0.26
CA ILE A 73 16.40 3.89 1.15
C ILE A 73 15.02 4.42 1.57
N ARG A 74 14.36 5.24 0.75
CA ARG A 74 13.00 5.73 1.06
C ARG A 74 11.97 4.62 1.14
N ILE A 75 12.10 3.57 0.33
CA ILE A 75 11.21 2.40 0.40
C ILE A 75 11.37 1.67 1.73
N ILE A 76 12.60 1.53 2.22
CA ILE A 76 12.89 0.91 3.51
C ILE A 76 12.32 1.77 4.66
N ILE A 77 12.55 3.08 4.63
CA ILE A 77 11.99 4.01 5.62
C ILE A 77 10.46 3.96 5.61
N HIS A 78 9.85 4.04 4.43
CA HIS A 78 8.40 3.95 4.27
C HIS A 78 7.83 2.65 4.83
N PHE A 79 8.49 1.52 4.57
CA PHE A 79 8.11 0.23 5.12
C PHE A 79 8.11 0.26 6.65
N PHE A 80 9.23 0.62 7.27
CA PHE A 80 9.32 0.67 8.74
C PHE A 80 8.37 1.70 9.36
N THR A 81 8.16 2.87 8.73
CA THR A 81 7.18 3.84 9.22
C THR A 81 5.77 3.27 9.21
N LEU A 82 5.37 2.62 8.13
CA LEU A 82 4.05 1.99 8.02
C LEU A 82 3.89 0.85 9.04
N GLU A 83 4.90 -0.01 9.16
CA GLU A 83 4.93 -1.13 10.09
C GLU A 83 4.75 -0.66 11.54
N ILE A 84 5.59 0.29 11.99
CA ILE A 84 5.56 0.84 13.34
C ILE A 84 4.24 1.54 13.60
N LEU A 85 3.74 2.35 12.65
CA LEU A 85 2.48 3.06 12.78
C LEU A 85 1.31 2.10 13.05
N LEU A 86 1.20 1.04 12.25
CA LEU A 86 0.10 0.08 12.38
C LEU A 86 0.21 -0.78 13.64
N ILE A 87 1.42 -1.17 14.05
CA ILE A 87 1.64 -1.89 15.31
C ILE A 87 1.24 -1.02 16.50
N VAL A 88 1.70 0.24 16.54
CA VAL A 88 1.37 1.18 17.62
C VAL A 88 -0.14 1.40 17.70
N LEU A 89 -0.81 1.63 16.57
CA LEU A 89 -2.26 1.79 16.53
C LEU A 89 -3.00 0.53 16.97
N GLY A 90 -2.56 -0.65 16.52
CA GLY A 90 -3.14 -1.93 16.91
C GLY A 90 -3.01 -2.21 18.41
N SER A 91 -1.85 -1.93 18.99
CA SER A 91 -1.63 -2.06 20.43
C SER A 91 -2.40 -1.01 21.24
N ALA A 92 -2.49 0.24 20.76
CA ALA A 92 -3.22 1.31 21.45
C ALA A 92 -4.72 1.02 21.62
N ILE A 93 -5.32 0.27 20.68
CA ILE A 93 -6.73 -0.16 20.75
C ILE A 93 -6.91 -1.55 21.38
N ASN A 94 -5.85 -2.14 21.95
CA ASN A 94 -5.82 -3.50 22.48
C ASN A 94 -6.24 -4.57 21.46
N LEU A 95 -5.95 -4.37 20.17
CA LEU A 95 -6.19 -5.38 19.13
C LEU A 95 -5.24 -6.56 19.30
N VAL A 96 -4.02 -6.27 19.75
CA VAL A 96 -2.95 -7.23 19.97
C VAL A 96 -2.21 -6.85 21.25
N THR A 97 -2.22 -7.75 22.23
CA THR A 97 -1.66 -7.52 23.56
C THR A 97 -0.50 -8.47 23.88
N ASP A 98 -0.39 -9.60 23.20
CA ASP A 98 0.66 -10.58 23.41
C ASP A 98 1.80 -10.44 22.37
N PRO A 99 3.05 -10.77 22.74
CA PRO A 99 4.20 -10.61 21.85
C PRO A 99 4.12 -11.44 20.56
N LEU A 100 3.51 -12.63 20.62
CA LEU A 100 3.35 -13.50 19.44
C LEU A 100 2.36 -12.89 18.46
N GLY A 101 1.24 -12.37 18.95
CA GLY A 101 0.26 -11.63 18.16
C GLY A 101 0.87 -10.42 17.47
N VAL A 102 1.81 -9.70 18.11
CA VAL A 102 2.50 -8.56 17.48
C VAL A 102 3.36 -9.02 16.32
N ILE A 103 4.07 -10.14 16.46
CA ILE A 103 4.87 -10.74 15.39
C ILE A 103 3.97 -11.19 14.23
N PHE A 104 2.83 -11.82 14.51
CA PHE A 104 1.87 -12.20 13.48
C PHE A 104 1.30 -10.98 12.76
N LEU A 105 0.95 -9.92 13.48
CA LEU A 105 0.47 -8.67 12.89
C LEU A 105 1.52 -8.03 11.98
N ALA A 106 2.77 -7.95 12.44
CA ALA A 106 3.90 -7.46 11.63
C ALA A 106 4.04 -8.26 10.33
N LEU A 107 4.02 -9.59 10.42
CA LEU A 107 4.11 -10.46 9.24
C LEU A 107 2.95 -10.21 8.25
N GLN A 108 1.73 -10.05 8.74
CA GLN A 108 0.57 -9.73 7.91
C GLN A 108 0.73 -8.38 7.20
N ILE A 109 1.17 -7.35 7.92
CA ILE A 109 1.44 -6.01 7.36
C ILE A 109 2.50 -6.11 6.27
N ALA A 110 3.59 -6.84 6.51
CA ALA A 110 4.66 -7.05 5.53
C ALA A 110 4.18 -7.73 4.25
N VAL A 111 3.32 -8.76 4.36
CA VAL A 111 2.73 -9.43 3.19
C VAL A 111 1.86 -8.47 2.38
N ILE A 112 0.96 -7.73 3.04
CA ILE A 112 0.09 -6.75 2.36
C ILE A 112 0.94 -5.67 1.70
N TYR A 113 1.98 -5.19 2.37
CA TYR A 113 2.90 -4.19 1.82
C TYR A 113 3.56 -4.67 0.52
N ILE A 114 4.06 -5.90 0.50
CA ILE A 114 4.66 -6.50 -0.69
C ILE A 114 3.64 -6.56 -1.84
N ILE A 115 2.41 -7.01 -1.58
CA ILE A 115 1.34 -7.08 -2.59
C ILE A 115 1.06 -5.70 -3.17
N VAL A 116 0.80 -4.71 -2.31
CA VAL A 116 0.49 -3.33 -2.73
C VAL A 116 1.66 -2.74 -3.52
N ARG A 117 2.90 -3.01 -3.11
CA ARG A 117 4.10 -2.55 -3.79
C ARG A 117 4.26 -3.17 -5.17
N LEU A 118 4.04 -4.49 -5.29
CA LEU A 118 4.08 -5.21 -6.57
C LEU A 118 3.01 -4.68 -7.52
N LEU A 119 1.78 -4.48 -7.05
CA LEU A 119 0.68 -3.91 -7.83
C LEU A 119 1.01 -2.50 -8.32
N SER A 120 1.54 -1.63 -7.44
CA SER A 120 1.97 -0.28 -7.83
C SER A 120 3.07 -0.32 -8.87
N TRP A 121 4.06 -1.21 -8.72
CA TRP A 121 5.17 -1.32 -9.67
C TRP A 121 4.71 -1.81 -11.04
N GLN A 122 3.78 -2.77 -11.09
CA GLN A 122 3.18 -3.21 -12.35
C GLN A 122 2.43 -2.07 -13.05
N ASN A 123 1.72 -1.23 -12.29
CA ASN A 123 1.02 -0.09 -12.86
C ASN A 123 2.00 0.96 -13.40
N ASP A 124 3.03 1.31 -12.64
CA ASP A 124 4.07 2.26 -13.05
C ASP A 124 4.80 1.75 -14.32
N LYS A 125 5.04 0.43 -14.43
CA LYS A 125 5.62 -0.20 -15.64
C LYS A 125 4.70 -0.11 -16.87
N LYS A 126 3.38 -0.28 -16.68
CA LYS A 126 2.40 -0.11 -17.77
C LYS A 126 2.36 1.32 -18.28
N ASP A 127 2.41 2.30 -17.38
CA ASP A 127 2.41 3.72 -17.73
C ASP A 127 3.69 4.11 -18.48
N ALA A 128 4.86 3.64 -18.02
CA ALA A 128 6.12 3.83 -18.74
C ALA A 128 6.11 3.23 -20.15
N LYS A 129 5.50 2.05 -20.33
CA LYS A 129 5.37 1.41 -21.65
C LYS A 129 4.51 2.25 -22.60
N LYS A 130 3.37 2.77 -22.14
CA LYS A 130 2.50 3.64 -22.94
C LYS A 130 3.20 4.93 -23.38
N ILE A 131 4.00 5.54 -22.51
CA ILE A 131 4.78 6.74 -22.85
C ILE A 131 5.81 6.41 -23.94
N ASN A 132 6.55 5.31 -23.78
CA ASN A 132 7.54 4.87 -24.78
C ASN A 132 6.90 4.53 -26.13
N GLU A 133 5.71 3.93 -26.14
CA GLU A 133 4.95 3.67 -27.36
C GLU A 133 4.51 4.97 -28.04
N LYS A 134 3.97 5.94 -27.28
CA LYS A 134 3.61 7.26 -27.80
C LYS A 134 4.79 8.05 -28.35
N LEU A 135 5.97 7.96 -27.71
CA LEU A 135 7.20 8.61 -28.19
C LEU A 135 7.69 7.98 -29.50
N LYS A 136 7.57 6.66 -29.65
CA LYS A 136 7.93 5.96 -30.89
C LYS A 136 7.01 6.36 -32.05
N THR A 137 5.70 6.46 -31.83
CA THR A 137 4.77 6.94 -32.85
C THR A 137 5.04 8.39 -33.22
N PHE A 138 5.28 9.26 -32.24
CA PHE A 138 5.57 10.68 -32.51
C PHE A 138 6.88 10.88 -33.29
N LYS A 139 7.95 10.12 -32.97
CA LYS A 139 9.20 10.17 -33.75
C LYS A 139 9.04 9.62 -35.17
N LYS A 140 8.09 8.72 -35.40
CA LYS A 140 7.81 8.17 -36.73
C LYS A 140 6.98 9.14 -37.58
N ASP A 141 6.06 9.88 -36.97
CA ASP A 141 5.18 10.82 -37.67
C ASP A 141 5.84 12.17 -37.99
N PHE A 142 6.87 12.58 -37.24
CA PHE A 142 7.60 13.85 -37.44
C PHE A 142 9.05 13.65 -37.94
N GLY A 143 9.41 12.43 -38.32
CA GLY A 143 10.75 12.04 -38.78
C GLY A 143 10.88 11.80 -40.29
N GLU A 144 9.83 12.09 -41.07
CA GLU A 144 9.83 12.21 -42.54
C GLU A 144 9.67 13.69 -42.91
#